data_AF-A0A1H7BCM3-F1
#
_entry.id   AF-A0A1H7BCM3-F1
#
_cell.length_a   1.000
_cell.length_b   1.000
_cell.length_c   1.000
_cell.angle_alpha   90.00
_cell.angle_beta   90.00
_cell.angle_gamma   90.00
#
_symmetry.space_group_name_H-M   'P 1'
#
loop_
_entity.id
_entity.type
_entity.pdbx_description
1 polymer ?
#
loop_
_entity_poly.entity_id
_entity_poly.type
_entity_poly.pdbx_seq_one_letter_code
_entity_poly.pdbx_strand_id
1 'polypeptide(L)'
;MVEQFEAGATSLADEAGPDLSRPAKAAAVFSIAAALAACGGGGGGGGGSGGMFLPGGGAGAPGSDPAADTGPYHYPQAKTDDEAARFLLQAQLSSSDKDIADVRAKGYMPWLVEQLGAPRDGTAWDWVNGKAREAVDADAMIWRQLMTSADPVRKRMALALSEIFVVSSTEIGSSWPTAMMAQYWDTLVAGTTGNFRQLLEDVTLNPAMGFYLNTRGNRKEDVSGRQPDENYAREVMQLMSIGLYQLNADGTLKTGADGQPIETYVQSDVSNLARVFTGYDLDIRASERNAFPLPGGGSVETNQWTTRPMAFTPNNHSTREAAFLGTTVAAGTPGPAALKTALDTLFNHPNVGPFIGRQLIQRLVTSNPSAAYMQRVSDVFANNGAGVRGDMKSVFAAVLLDDEARGPAGLADANFGRLREPMLRLVQWGRTFGVSSVRDTWKIGNTSDPSQTLGQSPLRSPSVFNFFRPGYVPPATAIAANKLVAPEFQLVNETSVGGYLNFLQRILPIGFDTKDVSAAYTNEKALTADPGALVRRLNLLLAGNQLSGATVALITDALSKAPLANPGTDAARLSMVCAGVLLVMGSPEYLVQK
;
A
#
# COMPACT_ATOMS: atom_id res chain seq x y z
N MET A 1 -19.20 -18.59 -11.36
CA MET A 1 -19.82 -18.05 -12.59
C MET A 1 -18.95 -16.91 -13.10
N VAL A 2 -17.84 -17.23 -13.78
CA VAL A 2 -17.22 -16.50 -14.90
C VAL A 2 -16.20 -17.48 -15.49
N GLU A 3 -16.66 -18.30 -16.42
CA GLU A 3 -15.85 -19.02 -17.40
C GLU A 3 -16.34 -18.53 -18.77
N GLN A 4 -15.47 -18.58 -19.78
CA GLN A 4 -15.70 -18.26 -21.20
C GLN A 4 -15.45 -16.81 -21.62
N PHE A 5 -14.37 -16.64 -22.40
CA PHE A 5 -14.31 -16.07 -23.76
C PHE A 5 -12.84 -16.25 -24.22
N GLU A 6 -12.47 -17.39 -24.82
CA GLU A 6 -12.31 -17.62 -26.28
C GLU A 6 -11.41 -16.56 -26.97
N ALA A 7 -10.17 -16.85 -27.37
CA ALA A 7 -9.65 -17.74 -28.43
C ALA A 7 -9.87 -17.22 -29.87
N GLY A 8 -8.76 -16.99 -30.60
CA GLY A 8 -8.72 -17.03 -32.07
C GLY A 8 -7.81 -16.01 -32.76
N ALA A 9 -6.62 -16.46 -33.20
CA ALA A 9 -6.08 -16.20 -34.54
C ALA A 9 -4.70 -16.88 -34.72
N THR A 10 -4.63 -17.81 -35.67
CA THR A 10 -3.46 -18.53 -36.16
C THR A 10 -2.92 -17.88 -37.45
N SER A 11 -1.59 -17.79 -37.62
CA SER A 11 -0.91 -18.11 -38.90
C SER A 11 0.64 -18.04 -38.83
N LEU A 12 1.26 -19.17 -39.18
CA LEU A 12 2.42 -19.39 -40.08
C LEU A 12 3.85 -18.91 -39.70
N ALA A 13 4.62 -19.90 -39.20
CA ALA A 13 5.94 -20.39 -39.63
C ALA A 13 7.06 -19.43 -40.10
N ASP A 14 8.24 -19.52 -39.44
CA ASP A 14 9.47 -20.01 -40.11
C ASP A 14 10.53 -20.52 -39.11
N GLU A 15 11.26 -21.57 -39.50
CA GLU A 15 12.31 -22.27 -38.75
C GLU A 15 13.68 -21.58 -38.87
N ALA A 16 14.47 -21.54 -37.77
CA ALA A 16 15.92 -21.72 -37.82
C ALA A 16 16.48 -22.11 -36.43
N GLY A 17 17.18 -23.24 -36.38
CA GLY A 17 17.82 -23.84 -35.21
C GLY A 17 19.18 -23.23 -34.80
N PRO A 18 19.89 -23.87 -33.85
CA PRO A 18 20.46 -23.19 -32.68
C PRO A 18 22.00 -23.12 -32.70
N ASP A 19 22.61 -22.23 -31.91
CA ASP A 19 23.89 -22.59 -31.30
C ASP A 19 24.23 -21.88 -29.97
N LEU A 20 25.00 -22.66 -29.21
CA LEU A 20 25.46 -22.64 -27.84
C LEU A 20 26.41 -21.47 -27.51
N SER A 21 26.34 -20.97 -26.28
CA SER A 21 27.47 -21.06 -25.32
C SER A 21 27.19 -20.27 -24.04
N ARG A 22 27.12 -21.00 -22.93
CA ARG A 22 27.42 -20.48 -21.58
C ARG A 22 28.93 -20.28 -21.46
N PRO A 23 29.38 -19.41 -20.56
CA PRO A 23 30.11 -19.99 -19.44
C PRO A 23 29.73 -19.44 -18.07
N ALA A 24 30.03 -20.29 -17.11
CA ALA A 24 29.69 -20.24 -15.71
C ALA A 24 30.72 -19.47 -14.88
N LYS A 25 30.25 -19.00 -13.71
CA LYS A 25 30.95 -18.88 -12.43
C LYS A 25 32.12 -17.91 -12.31
N ALA A 26 31.95 -16.93 -11.44
CA ALA A 26 32.94 -16.66 -10.39
C ALA A 26 32.21 -16.19 -9.12
N ALA A 27 32.23 -17.05 -8.10
CA ALA A 27 31.89 -16.68 -6.74
C ALA A 27 33.11 -16.00 -6.11
N ALA A 28 32.90 -14.86 -5.46
CA ALA A 28 33.89 -14.27 -4.57
C ALA A 28 33.16 -13.73 -3.33
N VAL A 29 33.29 -14.47 -2.23
CA VAL A 29 32.95 -14.07 -0.87
C VAL A 29 34.13 -13.29 -0.33
N PHE A 30 33.96 -12.05 0.13
CA PHE A 30 34.89 -11.45 1.09
C PHE A 30 34.21 -10.44 2.01
N SER A 31 34.51 -10.61 3.30
CA SER A 31 33.99 -9.89 4.46
C SER A 31 34.97 -8.81 4.90
N ILE A 32 34.50 -7.62 5.26
CA ILE A 32 35.23 -6.63 6.09
C ILE A 32 34.15 -5.93 6.94
N ALA A 33 33.97 -6.28 8.21
CA ALA A 33 34.73 -5.88 9.40
C ALA A 33 34.45 -4.42 9.84
N ALA A 34 33.79 -4.31 10.99
CA ALA A 34 33.35 -3.10 11.65
C ALA A 34 34.48 -2.38 12.42
N ALA A 35 34.37 -1.05 12.49
CA ALA A 35 34.81 -0.19 13.60
C ALA A 35 33.83 1.01 13.58
N LEU A 36 33.22 1.47 14.68
CA LEU A 36 33.80 1.81 15.98
C LEU A 36 32.87 1.48 17.17
N ALA A 37 33.47 0.92 18.23
CA ALA A 37 33.15 1.19 19.64
C ALA A 37 33.76 2.57 20.03
N ALA A 38 33.40 3.33 21.07
CA ALA A 38 32.73 3.11 22.36
C ALA A 38 32.15 4.48 22.82
N CYS A 39 31.18 4.61 23.72
CA CYS A 39 31.29 4.32 25.16
C CYS A 39 29.92 4.12 25.85
N GLY A 40 29.85 3.05 26.66
CA GLY A 40 28.92 2.81 27.79
C GLY A 40 27.61 2.10 27.44
N GLY A 41 27.28 0.87 27.88
CA GLY A 41 27.88 -0.04 28.84
C GLY A 41 26.77 -0.86 29.53
N GLY A 42 26.51 -2.09 29.02
CA GLY A 42 25.79 -3.22 29.67
C GLY A 42 24.25 -3.15 29.70
N GLY A 43 23.46 -4.16 29.29
CA GLY A 43 23.71 -5.48 28.74
C GLY A 43 22.38 -6.23 28.52
N GLY A 44 22.33 -7.13 27.52
CA GLY A 44 21.38 -8.25 27.44
C GLY A 44 20.20 -8.13 26.46
N GLY A 45 20.21 -8.95 25.40
CA GLY A 45 19.00 -9.41 24.69
C GLY A 45 18.91 -8.97 23.23
N GLY A 46 19.12 -9.90 22.30
CA GLY A 46 19.29 -9.63 20.87
C GLY A 46 18.05 -9.14 20.13
N GLY A 47 18.26 -8.12 19.30
CA GLY A 47 17.36 -7.66 18.25
C GLY A 47 18.21 -7.01 17.16
N GLY A 48 18.48 -7.73 16.07
CA GLY A 48 19.32 -7.26 14.98
C GLY A 48 18.63 -6.14 14.20
N SER A 49 19.05 -4.89 14.42
CA SER A 49 18.70 -3.75 13.59
C SER A 49 19.48 -3.80 12.27
N GLY A 50 18.89 -4.43 11.26
CA GLY A 50 19.39 -4.38 9.88
C GLY A 50 19.25 -2.97 9.31
N GLY A 51 20.40 -2.29 9.16
CA GLY A 51 20.53 -1.02 8.44
C GLY A 51 20.19 -1.18 6.96
N MET A 52 19.61 -0.14 6.39
CA MET A 52 19.24 -0.04 4.98
C MET A 52 20.54 0.16 4.17
N PHE A 53 20.94 -0.80 3.34
CA PHE A 53 22.18 -0.72 2.55
C PHE A 53 21.94 -1.23 1.14
N LEU A 54 21.92 -0.34 0.16
CA LEU A 54 21.75 -0.65 -1.26
C LEU A 54 23.12 -0.80 -1.98
N PRO A 55 23.20 -1.57 -3.09
CA PRO A 55 24.47 -1.91 -3.74
C PRO A 55 25.01 -0.78 -4.63
N GLY A 56 26.30 -0.47 -4.50
CA GLY A 56 27.07 0.40 -5.40
C GLY A 56 27.88 -0.39 -6.43
N GLY A 57 27.89 0.09 -7.67
CA GLY A 57 28.70 -0.46 -8.76
C GLY A 57 29.88 0.44 -9.13
N GLY A 58 31.06 -0.16 -9.33
CA GLY A 58 32.14 0.30 -10.21
C GLY A 58 32.95 1.55 -9.81
N ALA A 59 34.20 1.33 -9.38
CA ALA A 59 35.16 2.38 -9.03
C ALA A 59 35.66 3.20 -10.25
N GLY A 60 35.60 4.53 -10.11
CA GLY A 60 36.47 5.50 -10.76
C GLY A 60 37.48 6.08 -9.74
N ALA A 61 38.65 6.49 -10.22
CA ALA A 61 39.87 6.85 -9.46
C ALA A 61 39.73 8.02 -8.45
N PRO A 62 40.68 8.19 -7.50
CA PRO A 62 40.46 8.91 -6.24
C PRO A 62 40.70 10.42 -6.34
N GLY A 63 39.79 11.21 -5.77
CA GLY A 63 40.05 12.62 -5.44
C GLY A 63 38.83 13.52 -5.34
N SER A 64 38.06 13.43 -4.23
CA SER A 64 37.24 14.52 -3.68
C SER A 64 36.53 14.05 -2.39
N ASP A 65 36.24 14.99 -1.49
CA ASP A 65 35.58 14.91 -0.16
C ASP A 65 34.57 13.77 0.10
N PRO A 66 34.32 13.38 1.37
CA PRO A 66 33.36 12.35 1.71
C PRO A 66 31.93 12.86 1.51
N ALA A 67 31.48 12.90 0.25
CA ALA A 67 30.07 12.83 -0.08
C ALA A 67 29.57 11.48 0.46
N ALA A 68 28.52 11.50 1.28
CA ALA A 68 27.82 10.28 1.67
C ALA A 68 27.48 9.51 0.39
N ASP A 69 27.92 8.26 0.26
CA ASP A 69 27.59 7.40 -0.87
C ASP A 69 26.05 7.30 -0.96
N THR A 70 25.47 7.99 -1.94
CA THR A 70 24.01 8.01 -2.17
C THR A 70 23.56 6.80 -2.98
N GLY A 71 24.44 5.84 -3.29
CA GLY A 71 24.14 4.74 -4.18
C GLY A 71 23.77 5.22 -5.59
N PRO A 72 22.90 4.50 -6.33
CA PRO A 72 22.59 4.80 -7.74
C PRO A 72 21.66 6.02 -7.94
N TYR A 73 21.30 6.77 -6.90
CA TYR A 73 20.33 7.87 -6.99
C TYR A 73 20.99 9.21 -7.34
N HIS A 74 20.55 9.83 -8.43
CA HIS A 74 21.05 11.14 -8.91
C HIS A 74 20.34 12.33 -8.25
N TYR A 75 19.17 12.10 -7.62
CA TYR A 75 18.38 13.14 -6.94
C TYR A 75 18.19 12.83 -5.43
N PRO A 76 19.26 12.81 -4.62
CA PRO A 76 19.20 12.35 -3.23
C PRO A 76 18.54 13.32 -2.24
N GLN A 77 18.34 14.59 -2.64
CA GLN A 77 17.86 15.65 -1.75
C GLN A 77 16.95 16.63 -2.51
N ALA A 78 15.94 17.13 -1.80
CA ALA A 78 15.11 18.25 -2.24
C ALA A 78 15.87 19.57 -2.14
N LYS A 79 16.05 20.24 -3.28
CA LYS A 79 16.64 21.57 -3.40
C LYS A 79 15.62 22.67 -3.10
N THR A 80 14.35 22.39 -3.35
CA THR A 80 13.23 23.32 -3.20
C THR A 80 12.14 22.76 -2.29
N ASP A 81 11.24 23.62 -1.84
CA ASP A 81 10.08 23.21 -1.04
C ASP A 81 9.09 22.37 -1.87
N ASP A 82 8.97 22.65 -3.17
CA ASP A 82 8.14 21.85 -4.10
C ASP A 82 8.68 20.43 -4.28
N GLU A 83 10.00 20.24 -4.42
CA GLU A 83 10.63 18.93 -4.49
C GLU A 83 10.42 18.13 -3.19
N ALA A 84 10.48 18.79 -2.03
CA ALA A 84 10.23 18.18 -0.73
C ALA A 84 8.75 17.83 -0.55
N ALA A 85 7.83 18.75 -0.85
CA ALA A 85 6.39 18.51 -0.80
C ALA A 85 5.99 17.35 -1.72
N ARG A 86 6.50 17.32 -2.96
CA ARG A 86 6.25 16.23 -3.91
C ARG A 86 6.67 14.86 -3.39
N PHE A 87 7.87 14.78 -2.78
CA PHE A 87 8.32 13.57 -2.11
C PHE A 87 7.37 13.15 -0.98
N LEU A 88 7.01 14.08 -0.09
CA LEU A 88 6.14 13.81 1.05
C LEU A 88 4.75 13.34 0.60
N LEU A 89 4.19 13.89 -0.47
CA LEU A 89 2.88 13.47 -0.99
C LEU A 89 2.89 12.03 -1.54
N GLN A 90 4.05 11.51 -1.95
CA GLN A 90 4.21 10.12 -2.36
C GLN A 90 4.58 9.20 -1.18
N ALA A 91 5.52 9.64 -0.33
CA ALA A 91 6.08 8.87 0.78
C ALA A 91 5.17 8.77 2.01
N GLN A 92 4.32 9.78 2.22
CA GLN A 92 3.36 9.84 3.32
C GLN A 92 1.99 10.35 2.83
N LEU A 93 1.12 10.73 3.77
CA LEU A 93 -0.30 11.04 3.51
C LEU A 93 -0.57 12.53 3.27
N SER A 94 0.40 13.42 3.56
CA SER A 94 0.26 14.87 3.46
C SER A 94 1.63 15.56 3.41
N SER A 95 1.67 16.87 3.24
CA SER A 95 2.88 17.66 3.47
C SER A 95 2.56 18.79 4.46
N SER A 96 3.53 19.10 5.33
CA SER A 96 3.45 20.21 6.29
C SER A 96 4.71 21.06 6.18
N ASP A 97 4.65 22.31 6.63
CA ASP A 97 5.82 23.20 6.63
C ASP A 97 7.01 22.57 7.40
N LYS A 98 6.71 21.88 8.50
CA LYS A 98 7.71 21.15 9.29
C LYS A 98 8.33 20.00 8.51
N ASP A 99 7.51 19.15 7.88
CA ASP A 99 8.03 18.00 7.14
C ASP A 99 8.85 18.43 5.93
N ILE A 100 8.42 19.49 5.24
CA ILE A 100 9.14 20.09 4.12
C ILE A 100 10.53 20.56 4.58
N ALA A 101 10.58 21.31 5.68
CA ALA A 101 11.84 21.78 6.25
C ALA A 101 12.75 20.61 6.68
N ASP A 102 12.18 19.58 7.31
CA ASP A 102 12.92 18.39 7.76
C ASP A 102 13.51 17.61 6.56
N VAL A 103 12.74 17.41 5.48
CA VAL A 103 13.21 16.74 4.25
C VAL A 103 14.30 17.57 3.56
N ARG A 104 14.14 18.89 3.48
CA ARG A 104 15.16 19.77 2.89
C ARG A 104 16.47 19.74 3.66
N ALA A 105 16.39 19.68 4.99
CA ALA A 105 17.56 19.63 5.86
C ALA A 105 18.27 18.28 5.81
N LYS A 106 17.52 17.17 5.78
CA LYS A 106 18.08 15.81 5.90
C LYS A 106 18.39 15.12 4.56
N GLY A 107 17.71 15.52 3.49
CA GLY A 107 17.65 14.71 2.26
C GLY A 107 16.65 13.56 2.37
N TYR A 108 16.35 12.92 1.24
CA TYR A 108 15.24 11.96 1.17
C TYR A 108 15.52 10.66 1.94
N MET A 109 16.70 10.05 1.71
CA MET A 109 17.05 8.77 2.32
C MET A 109 17.19 8.86 3.84
N PRO A 110 17.98 9.80 4.43
CA PRO A 110 18.10 9.88 5.88
C PRO A 110 16.76 10.19 6.57
N TRP A 111 15.93 11.05 5.97
CA TRP A 111 14.58 11.31 6.47
C TRP A 111 13.73 10.03 6.45
N LEU A 112 13.74 9.27 5.35
CA LEU A 112 12.95 8.04 5.24
C LEU A 112 13.39 6.96 6.24
N VAL A 113 14.69 6.80 6.43
CA VAL A 113 15.26 5.89 7.44
C VAL A 113 14.79 6.27 8.85
N GLU A 114 14.76 7.56 9.18
CA GLU A 114 14.26 8.04 10.47
C GLU A 114 12.77 7.72 10.65
N GLN A 115 11.93 7.99 9.63
CA GLN A 115 10.49 7.70 9.70
C GLN A 115 10.19 6.20 9.83
N LEU A 116 10.93 5.35 9.10
CA LEU A 116 10.79 3.90 9.18
C LEU A 116 11.48 3.28 10.40
N GLY A 117 12.41 3.99 11.03
CA GLY A 117 13.09 3.60 12.26
C GLY A 117 12.34 4.02 13.52
N ALA A 118 11.46 5.03 13.42
CA ALA A 118 10.67 5.52 14.54
C ALA A 118 9.79 4.42 15.14
N PRO A 119 9.56 4.43 16.47
CA PRO A 119 8.60 3.54 17.11
C PRO A 119 7.23 3.65 16.46
N ARG A 120 6.51 2.53 16.41
CA ARG A 120 5.11 2.55 15.99
C ARG A 120 4.30 3.38 16.97
N ASP A 121 3.42 4.22 16.43
CA ASP A 121 2.34 4.80 17.21
C ASP A 121 1.41 3.66 17.71
N GLY A 122 0.63 3.92 18.76
CA GLY A 122 -0.24 2.91 19.39
C GLY A 122 -1.06 2.10 18.39
N THR A 123 -1.24 0.80 18.67
CA THR A 123 -1.85 -0.13 17.72
C THR A 123 -3.33 0.19 17.49
N ALA A 124 -3.84 -0.12 16.29
CA ALA A 124 -5.26 0.01 16.02
C ALA A 124 -6.09 -0.89 16.93
N TRP A 125 -5.58 -2.10 17.20
CA TRP A 125 -6.21 -3.06 18.09
C TRP A 125 -6.35 -2.51 19.52
N ASP A 126 -5.28 -1.94 20.09
CA ASP A 126 -5.32 -1.36 21.44
C ASP A 126 -6.31 -0.19 21.52
N TRP A 127 -6.34 0.67 20.50
CA TRP A 127 -7.30 1.77 20.47
C TRP A 127 -8.75 1.28 20.47
N VAL A 128 -9.08 0.29 19.62
CA VAL A 128 -10.42 -0.31 19.58
C VAL A 128 -10.77 -0.95 20.94
N ASN A 129 -9.82 -1.64 21.56
CA ASN A 129 -10.02 -2.34 22.83
C ASN A 129 -10.07 -1.41 24.05
N GLY A 130 -9.53 -0.20 23.93
CA GLY A 130 -9.70 0.86 24.92
C GLY A 130 -11.10 1.50 24.91
N LYS A 131 -11.97 1.14 23.96
CA LYS A 131 -13.35 1.64 23.85
C LYS A 131 -14.35 0.57 24.34
N ALA A 132 -15.54 1.02 24.71
CA ALA A 132 -16.65 0.09 24.93
C ALA A 132 -16.96 -0.68 23.63
N ARG A 133 -17.36 -1.95 23.76
CA ARG A 133 -17.73 -2.80 22.61
C ARG A 133 -18.79 -2.08 21.75
N GLU A 134 -18.58 -2.10 20.42
CA GLU A 134 -19.44 -1.44 19.42
C GLU A 134 -19.53 0.10 19.53
N ALA A 135 -18.76 0.75 20.41
CA ALA A 135 -18.70 2.22 20.44
C ALA A 135 -18.00 2.82 19.21
N VAL A 136 -17.11 2.04 18.58
CA VAL A 136 -16.40 2.35 17.35
C VAL A 136 -16.41 1.15 16.41
N ASP A 137 -16.33 1.41 15.10
CA ASP A 137 -16.31 0.40 14.05
C ASP A 137 -14.98 0.40 13.27
N ALA A 138 -14.87 -0.48 12.27
CA ALA A 138 -13.68 -0.60 11.45
C ALA A 138 -13.41 0.69 10.63
N ASP A 139 -14.46 1.42 10.23
CA ASP A 139 -14.31 2.67 9.50
C ASP A 139 -13.71 3.76 10.42
N ALA A 140 -14.25 3.93 11.64
CA ALA A 140 -13.70 4.86 12.63
C ALA A 140 -12.24 4.54 12.98
N MET A 141 -11.91 3.25 13.11
CA MET A 141 -10.55 2.77 13.34
C MET A 141 -9.60 3.20 12.21
N ILE A 142 -9.92 2.87 10.96
CA ILE A 142 -9.00 3.12 9.86
C ILE A 142 -8.87 4.62 9.55
N TRP A 143 -9.97 5.38 9.67
CA TRP A 143 -9.92 6.83 9.51
C TRP A 143 -9.04 7.49 10.56
N ARG A 144 -9.14 7.10 11.83
CA ARG A 144 -8.23 7.59 12.88
C ARG A 144 -6.77 7.30 12.56
N GLN A 145 -6.47 6.05 12.18
CA GLN A 145 -5.11 5.61 11.85
C GLN A 145 -4.50 6.42 10.69
N LEU A 146 -5.29 6.76 9.68
CA LEU A 146 -4.81 7.55 8.55
C LEU A 146 -4.72 9.06 8.90
N MET A 147 -5.65 9.58 9.70
CA MET A 147 -5.75 11.01 9.98
C MET A 147 -4.75 11.53 11.02
N THR A 148 -4.44 10.78 12.07
CA THR A 148 -3.68 11.34 13.21
C THR A 148 -2.45 10.58 13.65
N SER A 149 -2.16 9.42 13.04
CA SER A 149 -0.97 8.68 13.45
C SER A 149 0.32 9.46 13.23
N ALA A 150 1.24 9.31 14.19
CA ALA A 150 2.54 9.96 14.23
C ALA A 150 3.58 9.33 13.27
N ASP A 151 3.27 8.15 12.70
CA ASP A 151 4.10 7.39 11.76
C ASP A 151 3.46 7.32 10.35
N PRO A 152 3.15 8.45 9.69
CA PRO A 152 2.34 8.48 8.47
C PRO A 152 2.97 7.77 7.28
N VAL A 153 4.30 7.68 7.21
CA VAL A 153 5.02 6.89 6.20
C VAL A 153 4.62 5.41 6.29
N ARG A 154 4.63 4.84 7.51
CA ARG A 154 4.20 3.45 7.74
C ARG A 154 2.73 3.26 7.39
N LYS A 155 1.85 4.20 7.76
CA LYS A 155 0.42 4.10 7.42
C LYS A 155 0.17 4.20 5.92
N ARG A 156 0.93 5.03 5.21
CA ARG A 156 0.86 5.15 3.75
C ARG A 156 1.25 3.85 3.05
N MET A 157 2.32 3.19 3.53
CA MET A 157 2.79 1.91 3.03
C MET A 157 1.82 0.77 3.39
N ALA A 158 1.31 0.75 4.61
CA ALA A 158 0.31 -0.23 5.05
C ALA A 158 -0.98 -0.13 4.23
N LEU A 159 -1.40 1.08 3.86
CA LEU A 159 -2.52 1.28 2.95
C LEU A 159 -2.23 0.68 1.57
N ALA A 160 -1.04 0.93 0.99
CA ALA A 160 -0.63 0.29 -0.26
C ALA A 160 -0.59 -1.25 -0.16
N LEU A 161 -0.16 -1.79 0.97
CA LEU A 161 -0.20 -3.24 1.23
C LEU A 161 -1.62 -3.77 1.37
N SER A 162 -2.55 -3.01 1.97
CA SER A 162 -3.97 -3.40 2.10
C SER A 162 -4.67 -3.50 0.74
N GLU A 163 -4.10 -2.86 -0.27
CA GLU A 163 -4.58 -2.90 -1.65
C GLU A 163 -4.01 -4.08 -2.47
N ILE A 164 -3.03 -4.80 -1.92
CA ILE A 164 -2.40 -6.00 -2.49
C ILE A 164 -2.89 -7.23 -1.71
N PHE A 165 -2.72 -7.20 -0.38
CA PHE A 165 -3.30 -8.16 0.55
C PHE A 165 -4.71 -7.67 0.89
N VAL A 166 -5.67 -8.02 0.07
CA VAL A 166 -7.04 -7.51 0.21
C VAL A 166 -7.80 -8.30 1.27
N VAL A 167 -8.31 -7.60 2.28
CA VAL A 167 -9.37 -8.07 3.18
C VAL A 167 -10.41 -6.96 3.31
N SER A 168 -11.68 -7.29 3.07
CA SER A 168 -12.79 -6.34 3.23
C SER A 168 -13.45 -6.47 4.60
N SER A 169 -13.73 -5.34 5.23
CA SER A 169 -14.52 -5.26 6.47
C SER A 169 -16.03 -5.39 6.22
N THR A 170 -16.47 -5.41 4.96
CA THR A 170 -17.87 -5.62 4.59
C THR A 170 -18.30 -7.04 4.92
N GLU A 171 -19.32 -7.16 5.78
CA GLU A 171 -19.98 -8.43 6.13
C GLU A 171 -19.05 -9.54 6.66
N ILE A 172 -17.95 -9.16 7.33
CA ILE A 172 -17.02 -10.16 7.88
C ILE A 172 -17.64 -10.87 9.12
N GLY A 173 -17.91 -12.17 8.99
CA GLY A 173 -18.71 -12.97 9.93
C GLY A 173 -18.05 -13.34 11.27
N SER A 174 -17.54 -12.35 12.01
CA SER A 174 -16.89 -12.52 13.32
C SER A 174 -17.73 -11.92 14.46
N SER A 175 -17.61 -12.45 15.67
CA SER A 175 -18.16 -11.81 16.90
C SER A 175 -17.45 -10.49 17.25
N TRP A 176 -16.25 -10.30 16.70
CA TRP A 176 -15.34 -9.18 16.94
C TRP A 176 -14.79 -8.58 15.64
N PRO A 177 -15.65 -8.12 14.71
CA PRO A 177 -15.22 -7.72 13.38
C PRO A 177 -14.27 -6.51 13.42
N THR A 178 -14.56 -5.52 14.27
CA THR A 178 -13.71 -4.32 14.43
C THR A 178 -12.33 -4.64 14.97
N ALA A 179 -12.24 -5.43 16.05
CA ALA A 179 -10.94 -5.79 16.65
C ALA A 179 -10.11 -6.66 15.68
N MET A 180 -10.75 -7.58 14.96
CA MET A 180 -10.08 -8.41 13.97
C MET A 180 -9.53 -7.59 12.80
N MET A 181 -10.31 -6.64 12.25
CA MET A 181 -9.83 -5.74 11.20
C MET A 181 -8.75 -4.78 11.69
N ALA A 182 -8.80 -4.36 12.97
CA ALA A 182 -7.75 -3.56 13.59
C ALA A 182 -6.43 -4.35 13.68
N GLN A 183 -6.47 -5.61 14.10
CA GLN A 183 -5.27 -6.46 14.09
C GLN A 183 -4.75 -6.71 12.66
N TYR A 184 -5.65 -6.89 11.70
CA TYR A 184 -5.26 -7.05 10.30
C TYR A 184 -4.48 -5.82 9.81
N TRP A 185 -4.99 -4.62 10.08
CA TRP A 185 -4.28 -3.38 9.81
C TRP A 185 -2.91 -3.32 10.53
N ASP A 186 -2.85 -3.69 11.81
CA ASP A 186 -1.60 -3.71 12.57
C ASP A 186 -0.56 -4.71 12.02
N THR A 187 -1.02 -5.79 11.38
CA THR A 187 -0.18 -6.77 10.67
C THR A 187 0.45 -6.12 9.44
N LEU A 188 -0.34 -5.41 8.63
CA LEU A 188 0.17 -4.69 7.46
C LEU A 188 1.15 -3.59 7.86
N VAL A 189 0.85 -2.84 8.94
CA VAL A 189 1.76 -1.82 9.50
C VAL A 189 3.09 -2.44 9.93
N ALA A 190 3.08 -3.60 10.60
CA ALA A 190 4.30 -4.31 10.96
C ALA A 190 5.12 -4.73 9.72
N GLY A 191 4.42 -5.22 8.69
CA GLY A 191 5.00 -5.67 7.42
C GLY A 191 5.78 -4.60 6.67
N THR A 192 5.46 -3.32 6.85
CA THR A 192 6.15 -2.20 6.17
C THR A 192 7.65 -2.15 6.45
N THR A 193 8.08 -2.66 7.60
CA THR A 193 9.48 -2.66 8.02
C THR A 193 10.12 -4.04 8.11
N GLY A 194 9.36 -5.09 7.81
CA GLY A 194 9.77 -6.49 7.92
C GLY A 194 10.26 -7.10 6.62
N ASN A 195 10.25 -8.43 6.57
CA ASN A 195 10.55 -9.19 5.36
C ASN A 195 9.25 -9.62 4.67
N PHE A 196 9.18 -9.53 3.35
CA PHE A 196 8.01 -9.95 2.56
C PHE A 196 7.61 -11.40 2.82
N ARG A 197 8.58 -12.31 3.01
CA ARG A 197 8.28 -13.71 3.35
C ARG A 197 7.51 -13.83 4.65
N GLN A 198 7.91 -13.08 5.68
CA GLN A 198 7.22 -13.08 6.96
C GLN A 198 5.84 -12.44 6.84
N LEU A 199 5.74 -11.29 6.14
CA LEU A 199 4.46 -10.63 5.87
C LEU A 199 3.47 -11.57 5.16
N LEU A 200 3.94 -12.34 4.17
CA LEU A 200 3.10 -13.30 3.45
C LEU A 200 2.51 -14.34 4.41
N GLU A 201 3.30 -14.88 5.35
CA GLU A 201 2.83 -15.84 6.36
C GLU A 201 1.92 -15.22 7.41
N ASP A 202 2.29 -14.03 7.90
CA ASP A 202 1.47 -13.29 8.85
C ASP A 202 0.08 -13.02 8.27
N VAL A 203 -0.01 -12.69 6.98
CA VAL A 203 -1.27 -12.53 6.26
C VAL A 203 -1.97 -13.88 6.04
N THR A 204 -1.25 -14.94 5.63
CA THR A 204 -1.82 -16.29 5.44
C THR A 204 -2.54 -16.79 6.69
N LEU A 205 -1.92 -16.59 7.85
CA LEU A 205 -2.42 -17.07 9.14
C LEU A 205 -3.27 -16.03 9.87
N ASN A 206 -3.47 -14.83 9.33
CA ASN A 206 -4.28 -13.82 9.99
C ASN A 206 -5.76 -14.24 9.98
N PRO A 207 -6.48 -14.18 11.12
CA PRO A 207 -7.89 -14.51 11.17
C PRO A 207 -8.78 -13.75 10.18
N ALA A 208 -8.51 -12.46 9.93
CA ALA A 208 -9.29 -11.66 8.99
C ALA A 208 -9.18 -12.20 7.56
N MET A 209 -7.97 -12.58 7.15
CA MET A 209 -7.73 -13.26 5.86
C MET A 209 -8.38 -14.64 5.83
N GLY A 210 -8.31 -15.36 6.95
CA GLY A 210 -8.98 -16.64 7.18
C GLY A 210 -10.48 -16.60 6.91
N PHE A 211 -11.17 -15.56 7.40
CA PHE A 211 -12.58 -15.32 7.12
C PHE A 211 -12.82 -14.88 5.66
N TYR A 212 -11.94 -14.07 5.09
CA TYR A 212 -12.17 -13.45 3.78
C TYR A 212 -11.98 -14.43 2.61
N LEU A 213 -10.98 -15.31 2.70
CA LEU A 213 -10.62 -16.26 1.64
C LEU A 213 -10.83 -17.72 2.04
N ASN A 214 -11.65 -17.97 3.06
CA ASN A 214 -12.05 -19.31 3.51
C ASN A 214 -10.88 -20.25 3.89
N THR A 215 -9.71 -19.71 4.25
CA THR A 215 -8.62 -20.50 4.83
C THR A 215 -8.96 -20.96 6.23
N ARG A 216 -9.74 -20.17 6.97
CA ARG A 216 -10.23 -20.55 8.29
C ARG A 216 -11.19 -21.72 8.16
N GLY A 217 -10.87 -22.82 8.85
CA GLY A 217 -11.71 -24.01 8.87
C GLY A 217 -11.64 -24.82 7.59
N ASN A 218 -10.70 -24.52 6.68
CA ASN A 218 -10.44 -25.31 5.49
C ASN A 218 -10.03 -26.74 5.91
N ARG A 219 -10.68 -27.76 5.34
CA ARG A 219 -10.48 -29.16 5.74
C ARG A 219 -9.98 -29.98 4.57
N LYS A 220 -9.20 -31.00 4.90
CA LYS A 220 -8.80 -32.05 3.98
C LYS A 220 -9.99 -32.71 3.29
N GLU A 221 -9.68 -33.27 2.15
CA GLU A 221 -10.56 -34.11 1.37
C GLU A 221 -11.07 -35.33 2.15
N ASP A 222 -12.25 -35.84 1.79
CA ASP A 222 -12.79 -37.08 2.36
C ASP A 222 -13.61 -37.91 1.35
N VAL A 223 -14.09 -39.06 1.82
CA VAL A 223 -14.87 -40.01 1.01
C VAL A 223 -16.26 -39.50 0.61
N SER A 224 -16.74 -38.40 1.22
CA SER A 224 -18.03 -37.78 0.87
C SER A 224 -17.90 -36.80 -0.30
N GLY A 225 -16.67 -36.57 -0.80
CA GLY A 225 -16.39 -35.69 -1.92
C GLY A 225 -15.98 -34.27 -1.51
N ARG A 226 -15.81 -33.98 -0.21
CA ARG A 226 -15.20 -32.71 0.21
C ARG A 226 -13.81 -32.58 -0.40
N GLN A 227 -13.48 -31.39 -0.90
CA GLN A 227 -12.13 -31.01 -1.34
C GLN A 227 -11.63 -29.82 -0.52
N PRO A 228 -10.30 -29.63 -0.40
CA PRO A 228 -9.72 -28.41 0.12
C PRO A 228 -10.22 -27.18 -0.64
N ASP A 229 -10.50 -26.09 0.08
CA ASP A 229 -10.87 -24.81 -0.53
C ASP A 229 -9.69 -24.21 -1.29
N GLU A 230 -9.91 -23.85 -2.56
CA GLU A 230 -8.90 -23.35 -3.48
C GLU A 230 -8.72 -21.83 -3.49
N ASN A 231 -9.62 -21.07 -2.85
CA ASN A 231 -9.67 -19.60 -2.98
C ASN A 231 -8.35 -18.98 -2.54
N TYR A 232 -7.91 -19.25 -1.30
CA TYR A 232 -6.63 -18.71 -0.83
C TYR A 232 -5.44 -19.20 -1.66
N ALA A 233 -5.42 -20.46 -2.11
CA ALA A 233 -4.33 -20.98 -2.93
C ALA A 233 -4.22 -20.24 -4.26
N ARG A 234 -5.36 -19.88 -4.87
CA ARG A 234 -5.40 -19.05 -6.07
C ARG A 234 -4.94 -17.64 -5.79
N GLU A 235 -5.52 -16.97 -4.79
CA GLU A 235 -5.24 -15.56 -4.56
C GLU A 235 -3.82 -15.30 -4.01
N VAL A 236 -3.27 -16.22 -3.20
CA VAL A 236 -1.90 -16.08 -2.71
C VAL A 236 -0.90 -16.13 -3.86
N MET A 237 -1.16 -16.93 -4.90
CA MET A 237 -0.37 -16.95 -6.14
C MET A 237 -0.68 -15.72 -7.01
N GLN A 238 -1.95 -15.55 -7.39
CA GLN A 238 -2.37 -14.62 -8.42
C GLN A 238 -2.30 -13.16 -8.02
N LEU A 239 -2.70 -12.82 -6.79
CA LEU A 239 -2.87 -11.42 -6.37
C LEU A 239 -1.78 -10.98 -5.39
N MET A 240 -1.31 -11.89 -4.54
CA MET A 240 -0.45 -11.54 -3.41
C MET A 240 1.03 -11.86 -3.61
N SER A 241 1.43 -12.59 -4.67
CA SER A 241 2.85 -12.94 -4.85
C SER A 241 3.33 -12.97 -6.30
N ILE A 242 2.79 -13.85 -7.16
CA ILE A 242 3.40 -14.16 -8.45
C ILE A 242 2.59 -13.70 -9.66
N GLY A 243 1.35 -13.23 -9.54
CA GLY A 243 0.60 -12.77 -10.72
C GLY A 243 0.18 -13.91 -11.66
N LEU A 244 -0.49 -13.56 -12.76
CA LEU A 244 -0.96 -14.51 -13.78
C LEU A 244 0.13 -14.93 -14.79
N TYR A 245 1.02 -14.00 -15.14
CA TYR A 245 2.00 -14.19 -16.22
C TYR A 245 3.42 -13.95 -15.74
N GLN A 246 4.35 -14.75 -16.26
CA GLN A 246 5.76 -14.63 -15.97
C GLN A 246 6.31 -13.31 -16.51
N LEU A 247 7.17 -12.67 -15.71
CA LEU A 247 7.80 -11.40 -16.00
C LEU A 247 9.32 -11.56 -16.05
N ASN A 248 9.95 -10.73 -16.86
CA ASN A 248 11.35 -10.36 -16.68
C ASN A 248 11.48 -9.42 -15.47
N ALA A 249 12.71 -9.24 -14.97
CA ALA A 249 12.96 -8.37 -13.82
C ALA A 249 12.62 -6.88 -14.11
N ASP A 250 12.65 -6.47 -15.37
CA ASP A 250 12.18 -5.17 -15.84
C ASP A 250 10.64 -5.06 -15.94
N GLY A 251 9.92 -6.10 -15.51
CA GLY A 251 8.47 -6.15 -15.48
C GLY A 251 7.81 -6.41 -16.85
N THR A 252 8.56 -6.62 -17.93
CA THR A 252 8.00 -7.02 -19.22
C THR A 252 7.54 -8.48 -19.19
N LEU A 253 6.51 -8.81 -20.00
CA LEU A 253 6.00 -10.19 -20.09
C LEU A 253 7.04 -11.10 -20.74
N LYS A 254 7.22 -12.29 -20.18
CA LYS A 254 7.89 -13.38 -20.89
C LYS A 254 6.90 -14.02 -21.85
N THR A 255 7.34 -14.22 -23.09
CA THR A 255 6.53 -14.85 -24.14
C THR A 255 7.10 -16.20 -24.55
N GLY A 256 6.22 -17.14 -24.88
CA GLY A 256 6.59 -18.42 -25.48
C GLY A 256 7.09 -18.26 -26.92
N ALA A 257 7.44 -19.38 -27.54
CA ALA A 257 7.83 -19.41 -28.96
C ALA A 257 6.70 -18.96 -29.91
N ASP A 258 5.46 -19.01 -29.45
CA ASP A 258 4.24 -18.55 -30.12
C ASP A 258 3.94 -17.05 -29.92
N GLY A 259 4.79 -16.34 -29.18
CA GLY A 259 4.61 -14.93 -28.85
C GLY A 259 3.55 -14.67 -27.76
N GLN A 260 2.94 -15.70 -27.18
CA GLN A 260 1.93 -15.53 -26.13
C GLN A 260 2.57 -15.40 -24.74
N PRO A 261 1.97 -14.63 -23.82
CA PRO A 261 2.44 -14.55 -22.44
C PRO A 261 2.44 -15.93 -21.77
N ILE A 262 3.52 -16.25 -21.05
CA ILE A 262 3.64 -17.51 -20.32
C ILE A 262 2.95 -17.39 -18.96
N GLU A 263 2.02 -18.28 -18.65
CA GLU A 263 1.35 -18.34 -17.35
C GLU A 263 2.32 -18.74 -16.22
N THR A 264 2.10 -18.24 -15.00
CA THR A 264 2.93 -18.54 -13.82
C THR A 264 2.55 -19.85 -13.15
N TYR A 265 1.30 -20.27 -13.28
CA TYR A 265 0.74 -21.49 -12.69
C TYR A 265 -0.41 -22.00 -13.55
N VAL A 266 -0.75 -23.27 -13.39
CA VAL A 266 -1.92 -23.91 -13.98
C VAL A 266 -2.91 -24.33 -12.89
N GLN A 267 -4.13 -24.73 -13.27
CA GLN A 267 -5.16 -25.14 -12.30
C GLN A 267 -4.71 -26.27 -11.36
N SER A 268 -3.86 -27.19 -11.81
CA SER A 268 -3.35 -28.26 -10.93
C SER A 268 -2.45 -27.71 -9.81
N ASP A 269 -1.73 -26.62 -10.02
CA ASP A 269 -0.95 -25.98 -8.95
C ASP A 269 -1.89 -25.48 -7.85
N VAL A 270 -3.02 -24.87 -8.24
CA VAL A 270 -4.04 -24.37 -7.30
C VAL A 270 -4.60 -25.52 -6.46
N SER A 271 -5.10 -26.58 -7.11
CA SER A 271 -5.73 -27.71 -6.40
C SER A 271 -4.75 -28.44 -5.48
N ASN A 272 -3.47 -28.54 -5.85
CA ASN A 272 -2.46 -29.16 -5.00
C ASN A 272 -2.04 -28.25 -3.85
N LEU A 273 -1.79 -26.97 -4.13
CA LEU A 273 -1.41 -26.00 -3.10
C LEU A 273 -2.53 -25.82 -2.06
N ALA A 274 -3.81 -25.92 -2.45
CA ALA A 274 -4.94 -25.87 -1.53
C ALA A 274 -4.86 -26.89 -0.38
N ARG A 275 -4.26 -28.07 -0.61
CA ARG A 275 -4.03 -29.09 0.43
C ARG A 275 -3.18 -28.56 1.59
N VAL A 276 -2.18 -27.74 1.27
CA VAL A 276 -1.24 -27.17 2.25
C VAL A 276 -1.96 -26.26 3.25
N PHE A 277 -3.01 -25.56 2.81
CA PHE A 277 -3.75 -24.62 3.63
C PHE A 277 -4.89 -25.25 4.46
N THR A 278 -5.03 -26.57 4.44
CA THR A 278 -6.03 -27.27 5.26
C THR A 278 -5.57 -27.41 6.71
N GLY A 279 -6.54 -27.41 7.63
CA GLY A 279 -6.30 -27.65 9.06
C GLY A 279 -6.02 -26.41 9.89
N TYR A 280 -6.11 -25.20 9.34
CA TYR A 280 -5.96 -23.95 10.08
C TYR A 280 -7.32 -23.38 10.49
N ASP A 281 -7.48 -22.99 11.75
CA ASP A 281 -8.70 -22.34 12.28
C ASP A 281 -8.32 -21.36 13.39
N LEU A 282 -9.28 -20.60 13.91
CA LEU A 282 -9.06 -19.62 14.97
C LEU A 282 -8.45 -20.26 16.22
N ASP A 283 -7.37 -19.66 16.72
CA ASP A 283 -6.79 -20.03 18.00
C ASP A 283 -7.61 -19.45 19.16
N ILE A 284 -8.80 -20.01 19.41
CA ILE A 284 -9.64 -19.65 20.57
C ILE A 284 -9.39 -20.67 21.68
N ARG A 285 -8.79 -20.22 22.78
CA ARG A 285 -8.47 -21.06 23.93
C ARG A 285 -9.73 -21.46 24.68
N ALA A 286 -9.71 -22.62 25.33
CA ALA A 286 -10.86 -23.13 26.07
C ALA A 286 -11.38 -22.13 27.12
N SER A 287 -10.47 -21.45 27.83
CA SER A 287 -10.78 -20.42 28.83
C SER A 287 -11.40 -19.14 28.26
N GLU A 288 -11.30 -18.92 26.95
CA GLU A 288 -11.82 -17.73 26.30
C GLU A 288 -13.21 -17.97 25.71
N ARG A 289 -13.59 -19.23 25.41
CA ARG A 289 -14.88 -19.57 24.82
C ARG A 289 -16.01 -19.21 25.78
N ASN A 290 -17.03 -18.51 25.27
CA ASN A 290 -18.19 -18.06 26.06
C ASN A 290 -17.82 -17.24 27.31
N ALA A 291 -16.62 -16.64 27.34
CA ALA A 291 -16.08 -15.93 28.49
C ALA A 291 -16.33 -14.41 28.45
N PHE A 292 -16.92 -13.89 27.37
CA PHE A 292 -17.33 -12.49 27.26
C PHE A 292 -18.87 -12.38 27.26
N PRO A 293 -19.50 -11.86 28.33
CA PRO A 293 -20.95 -11.70 28.40
C PRO A 293 -21.43 -10.57 27.47
N LEU A 294 -22.51 -10.81 26.73
CA LEU A 294 -23.11 -9.80 25.85
C LEU A 294 -24.21 -9.00 26.58
N PRO A 295 -24.37 -7.70 26.26
CA PRO A 295 -25.56 -6.96 26.65
C PRO A 295 -26.82 -7.64 26.07
N GLY A 296 -27.83 -7.89 26.90
CA GLY A 296 -29.06 -8.57 26.48
C GLY A 296 -29.06 -10.10 26.61
N GLY A 297 -27.96 -10.69 27.10
CA GLY A 297 -27.86 -12.12 27.41
C GLY A 297 -27.01 -12.92 26.42
N GLY A 298 -26.58 -14.10 26.85
CA GLY A 298 -25.61 -14.92 26.13
C GLY A 298 -24.16 -14.48 26.35
N SER A 299 -23.24 -15.23 25.74
CA SER A 299 -21.82 -14.90 25.76
C SER A 299 -21.15 -15.36 24.48
N VAL A 300 -20.06 -14.69 24.15
CA VAL A 300 -19.15 -15.03 23.05
C VAL A 300 -17.76 -15.26 23.62
N GLU A 301 -16.85 -15.73 22.77
CA GLU A 301 -15.44 -15.74 23.10
C GLU A 301 -14.89 -14.34 23.42
N THR A 302 -13.82 -14.24 24.21
CA THR A 302 -13.06 -12.97 24.31
C THR A 302 -12.46 -12.61 22.95
N ASN A 303 -12.00 -11.38 22.74
CA ASN A 303 -11.41 -10.98 21.47
C ASN A 303 -9.91 -11.24 21.35
N GLN A 304 -9.27 -11.84 22.37
CA GLN A 304 -7.81 -12.04 22.39
C GLN A 304 -7.30 -12.93 21.25
N TRP A 305 -8.13 -13.87 20.77
CA TRP A 305 -7.80 -14.70 19.60
C TRP A 305 -7.58 -13.90 18.33
N THR A 306 -8.15 -12.69 18.21
CA THR A 306 -7.97 -11.86 17.00
C THR A 306 -6.53 -11.42 16.81
N THR A 307 -5.72 -11.43 17.88
CA THR A 307 -4.28 -11.06 17.87
C THR A 307 -3.35 -12.21 17.52
N ARG A 308 -3.88 -13.44 17.45
CA ARG A 308 -3.08 -14.65 17.27
C ARG A 308 -3.22 -15.19 15.84
N PRO A 309 -2.15 -15.75 15.27
CA PRO A 309 -2.28 -16.51 14.03
C PRO A 309 -3.24 -17.68 14.22
N MET A 310 -3.92 -18.09 13.15
CA MET A 310 -4.73 -19.29 13.14
C MET A 310 -3.91 -20.52 13.57
N ALA A 311 -4.50 -21.35 14.42
CA ALA A 311 -3.88 -22.56 14.95
C ALA A 311 -4.07 -23.75 13.99
N PHE A 312 -3.04 -24.59 13.92
CA PHE A 312 -3.05 -25.81 13.11
C PHE A 312 -3.65 -27.00 13.87
N THR A 313 -4.53 -27.73 13.21
CA THR A 313 -5.17 -28.97 13.68
C THR A 313 -4.83 -30.13 12.74
N PRO A 314 -3.92 -31.05 13.15
CA PRO A 314 -3.43 -32.14 12.28
C PRO A 314 -4.53 -33.02 11.68
N ASN A 315 -5.58 -33.32 12.45
CA ASN A 315 -6.67 -34.20 11.98
C ASN A 315 -7.44 -33.65 10.78
N ASN A 316 -7.43 -32.32 10.60
CA ASN A 316 -8.10 -31.63 9.51
C ASN A 316 -7.18 -31.35 8.31
N HIS A 317 -5.89 -31.67 8.41
CA HIS A 317 -4.90 -31.42 7.37
C HIS A 317 -4.81 -32.58 6.36
N SER A 318 -4.66 -32.25 5.08
CA SER A 318 -4.47 -33.23 4.02
C SER A 318 -3.11 -33.89 4.17
N THR A 319 -3.07 -35.22 4.11
CA THR A 319 -1.82 -36.00 4.19
C THR A 319 -1.34 -36.42 2.80
N ARG A 320 -2.01 -35.98 1.74
CA ARG A 320 -1.59 -36.28 0.36
C ARG A 320 -0.39 -35.43 -0.03
N GLU A 321 0.34 -35.90 -1.01
CA GLU A 321 1.36 -35.10 -1.69
C GLU A 321 0.73 -33.82 -2.26
N ALA A 322 1.49 -32.72 -2.33
CA ALA A 322 1.12 -31.52 -3.05
C ALA A 322 2.26 -31.11 -3.98
N ALA A 323 2.05 -31.21 -5.30
CA ALA A 323 2.99 -30.75 -6.32
C ALA A 323 2.48 -29.44 -6.94
N PHE A 324 3.28 -28.38 -6.87
CA PHE A 324 2.95 -27.06 -7.41
C PHE A 324 4.21 -26.28 -7.77
N LEU A 325 4.19 -25.49 -8.84
CA LEU A 325 5.28 -24.59 -9.24
C LEU A 325 6.66 -25.28 -9.35
N GLY A 326 6.67 -26.57 -9.73
CA GLY A 326 7.89 -27.39 -9.79
C GLY A 326 8.44 -27.85 -8.43
N THR A 327 7.76 -27.55 -7.33
CA THR A 327 8.06 -28.04 -5.97
C THR A 327 7.09 -29.17 -5.60
N THR A 328 7.56 -30.12 -4.80
CA THR A 328 6.72 -31.19 -4.21
C THR A 328 6.84 -31.19 -2.70
N VAL A 329 5.69 -31.09 -2.01
CA VAL A 329 5.53 -31.43 -0.59
C VAL A 329 5.14 -32.89 -0.50
N ALA A 330 6.02 -33.73 0.04
CA ALA A 330 5.80 -35.17 0.13
C ALA A 330 4.56 -35.51 0.97
N ALA A 331 3.91 -36.64 0.64
CA ALA A 331 2.79 -37.16 1.43
C ALA A 331 3.18 -37.36 2.91
N GLY A 332 2.27 -37.05 3.82
CA GLY A 332 2.48 -37.15 5.27
C GLY A 332 3.35 -36.03 5.88
N THR A 333 3.81 -35.05 5.09
CA THR A 333 4.48 -33.85 5.65
C THR A 333 3.58 -33.14 6.66
N PRO A 334 4.07 -32.79 7.86
CA PRO A 334 3.29 -32.02 8.82
C PRO A 334 2.90 -30.64 8.27
N GLY A 335 1.66 -30.21 8.52
CA GLY A 335 1.11 -28.97 7.94
C GLY A 335 1.98 -27.72 8.09
N PRO A 336 2.54 -27.39 9.28
CA PRO A 336 3.45 -26.26 9.41
C PRO A 336 4.71 -26.34 8.53
N ALA A 337 5.25 -27.54 8.32
CA ALA A 337 6.38 -27.74 7.41
C ALA A 337 5.96 -27.65 5.93
N ALA A 338 4.76 -28.15 5.60
CA ALA A 338 4.16 -27.99 4.27
C ALA A 338 3.90 -26.51 3.96
N LEU A 339 3.31 -25.75 4.89
CA LEU A 339 3.05 -24.32 4.78
C LEU A 339 4.34 -23.54 4.56
N LYS A 340 5.37 -23.82 5.38
CA LYS A 340 6.68 -23.20 5.20
C LYS A 340 7.23 -23.45 3.79
N THR A 341 7.18 -24.69 3.31
CA THR A 341 7.67 -25.05 1.96
C THR A 341 6.90 -24.33 0.86
N ALA A 342 5.57 -24.22 0.99
CA ALA A 342 4.74 -23.50 0.04
C ALA A 342 5.06 -22.00 0.01
N LEU A 343 5.07 -21.34 1.15
CA LEU A 343 5.34 -19.90 1.23
C LEU A 343 6.78 -19.56 0.85
N ASP A 344 7.75 -20.44 1.14
CA ASP A 344 9.14 -20.30 0.68
C ASP A 344 9.24 -20.45 -0.85
N THR A 345 8.48 -21.36 -1.45
CA THR A 345 8.43 -21.54 -2.91
C THR A 345 7.86 -20.29 -3.57
N LEU A 346 6.72 -19.78 -3.08
CA LEU A 346 6.10 -18.55 -3.58
C LEU A 346 7.04 -17.37 -3.41
N PHE A 347 7.61 -17.19 -2.22
CA PHE A 347 8.55 -16.11 -1.95
C PHE A 347 9.72 -16.15 -2.92
N ASN A 348 10.37 -17.30 -3.11
CA ASN A 348 11.55 -17.43 -3.96
C ASN A 348 11.25 -17.42 -5.47
N HIS A 349 9.98 -17.43 -5.87
CA HIS A 349 9.60 -17.34 -7.27
C HIS A 349 10.14 -16.03 -7.88
N PRO A 350 10.76 -16.07 -9.08
CA PRO A 350 11.39 -14.89 -9.69
C PRO A 350 10.39 -13.77 -10.00
N ASN A 351 9.10 -14.09 -10.11
CA ASN A 351 8.08 -13.10 -10.43
C ASN A 351 7.70 -12.17 -9.29
N VAL A 352 8.02 -12.50 -8.02
CA VAL A 352 7.54 -11.71 -6.88
C VAL A 352 8.09 -10.29 -6.91
N GLY A 353 9.39 -10.12 -7.18
CA GLY A 353 10.03 -8.81 -7.27
C GLY A 353 9.35 -7.87 -8.26
N PRO A 354 9.29 -8.21 -9.56
CA PRO A 354 8.64 -7.35 -10.56
C PRO A 354 7.13 -7.23 -10.36
N PHE A 355 6.45 -8.27 -9.88
CA PHE A 355 5.00 -8.21 -9.67
C PHE A 355 4.62 -7.26 -8.53
N ILE A 356 5.25 -7.42 -7.35
CA ILE A 356 4.98 -6.57 -6.19
C ILE A 356 5.56 -5.17 -6.42
N GLY A 357 6.75 -5.05 -7.01
CA GLY A 357 7.38 -3.78 -7.36
C GLY A 357 6.46 -2.92 -8.22
N ARG A 358 5.84 -3.49 -9.27
CA ARG A 358 4.91 -2.77 -10.15
C ARG A 358 3.73 -2.21 -9.36
N GLN A 359 3.09 -3.05 -8.54
CA GLN A 359 1.93 -2.63 -7.76
C GLN A 359 2.29 -1.51 -6.79
N LEU A 360 3.42 -1.62 -6.06
CA LEU A 360 3.87 -0.58 -5.14
C LEU A 360 4.18 0.74 -5.86
N ILE A 361 4.83 0.71 -7.03
CA ILE A 361 5.09 1.91 -7.83
C ILE A 361 3.77 2.55 -8.28
N GLN A 362 2.82 1.75 -8.76
CA GLN A 362 1.48 2.23 -9.14
C GLN A 362 0.73 2.84 -7.96
N ARG A 363 0.85 2.27 -6.75
CA ARG A 363 0.22 2.81 -5.55
C ARG A 363 0.88 4.09 -5.03
N LEU A 364 2.15 4.35 -5.32
CA LEU A 364 2.92 5.40 -4.64
C LEU A 364 3.39 6.53 -5.55
N VAL A 365 3.70 6.26 -6.82
CA VAL A 365 4.44 7.19 -7.69
C VAL A 365 3.74 7.38 -9.03
N THR A 366 3.65 6.34 -9.87
CA THR A 366 3.14 6.47 -11.24
C THR A 366 2.48 5.20 -11.75
N SER A 367 1.44 5.34 -12.56
CA SER A 367 0.72 4.22 -13.19
C SER A 367 1.58 3.44 -14.19
N ASN A 368 2.55 4.10 -14.84
CA ASN A 368 3.32 3.54 -15.96
C ASN A 368 4.84 3.71 -15.74
N PRO A 369 5.47 2.98 -14.79
CA PRO A 369 6.92 3.03 -14.62
C PRO A 369 7.66 2.48 -15.83
N SER A 370 8.86 3.00 -16.11
CA SER A 370 9.71 2.44 -17.16
C SER A 370 10.22 1.04 -16.79
N ALA A 371 10.68 0.30 -17.80
CA ALA A 371 11.36 -0.99 -17.61
C ALA A 371 12.61 -0.87 -16.71
N ALA A 372 13.36 0.24 -16.82
CA ALA A 372 14.57 0.46 -16.02
C ALA A 372 14.23 0.70 -14.54
N TYR A 373 13.15 1.43 -14.25
CA TYR A 373 12.66 1.62 -12.89
C TYR A 373 12.17 0.29 -12.30
N MET A 374 11.37 -0.46 -13.06
CA MET A 374 10.94 -1.80 -12.68
C MET A 374 12.11 -2.74 -12.36
N GLN A 375 13.18 -2.71 -13.17
CA GLN A 375 14.39 -3.50 -12.97
C GLN A 375 15.06 -3.16 -11.63
N ARG A 376 15.30 -1.87 -11.36
CA ARG A 376 15.96 -1.43 -10.11
C ARG A 376 15.18 -1.84 -8.86
N VAL A 377 13.86 -1.68 -8.86
CA VAL A 377 13.02 -2.12 -7.73
C VAL A 377 13.03 -3.64 -7.57
N SER A 378 12.99 -4.38 -8.68
CA SER A 378 13.06 -5.85 -8.65
C SER A 378 14.41 -6.36 -8.16
N ASP A 379 15.51 -5.70 -8.51
CA ASP A 379 16.85 -6.02 -8.04
C ASP A 379 16.98 -5.82 -6.53
N VAL A 380 16.44 -4.72 -6.00
CA VAL A 380 16.40 -4.47 -4.55
C VAL A 380 15.52 -5.49 -3.83
N PHE A 381 14.40 -5.90 -4.43
CA PHE A 381 13.60 -6.99 -3.88
C PHE A 381 14.38 -8.31 -3.86
N ALA A 382 15.12 -8.63 -4.92
CA ALA A 382 15.92 -9.84 -5.02
C ALA A 382 17.09 -9.85 -4.01
N ASN A 383 17.72 -8.69 -3.80
CA ASN A 383 18.80 -8.49 -2.86
C ASN A 383 18.86 -7.02 -2.49
N ASN A 384 18.64 -6.71 -1.21
CA ASN A 384 18.68 -5.34 -0.75
C ASN A 384 20.08 -4.71 -0.81
N GLY A 385 21.15 -5.45 -1.09
CA GLY A 385 22.55 -5.00 -1.05
C GLY A 385 23.36 -5.70 0.04
N ALA A 386 22.68 -6.30 1.02
CA ALA A 386 23.27 -7.10 2.10
C ALA A 386 22.96 -8.61 1.97
N GLY A 387 22.50 -9.06 0.81
CA GLY A 387 22.10 -10.44 0.56
C GLY A 387 20.70 -10.78 1.11
N VAL A 388 19.92 -9.79 1.56
CA VAL A 388 18.57 -10.01 2.10
C VAL A 388 17.54 -9.77 1.02
N ARG A 389 16.86 -10.84 0.62
CA ARG A 389 15.74 -10.79 -0.31
C ARG A 389 14.47 -10.32 0.40
N GLY A 390 13.67 -9.46 -0.22
CA GLY A 390 12.35 -9.05 0.24
C GLY A 390 12.35 -8.18 1.50
N ASP A 391 13.43 -7.44 1.76
CA ASP A 391 13.45 -6.43 2.82
C ASP A 391 12.55 -5.24 2.45
N MET A 392 11.37 -5.15 3.07
CA MET A 392 10.33 -4.21 2.64
C MET A 392 10.74 -2.75 2.81
N LYS A 393 11.59 -2.41 3.79
CA LYS A 393 12.11 -1.05 3.94
C LYS A 393 12.90 -0.63 2.71
N SER A 394 13.79 -1.49 2.24
CA SER A 394 14.63 -1.25 1.07
C SER A 394 13.80 -1.22 -0.21
N VAL A 395 12.79 -2.09 -0.34
CA VAL A 395 11.87 -2.09 -1.48
C VAL A 395 11.07 -0.78 -1.56
N PHE A 396 10.48 -0.34 -0.45
CA PHE A 396 9.77 0.95 -0.41
C PHE A 396 10.71 2.14 -0.67
N ALA A 397 11.93 2.11 -0.14
CA ALA A 397 12.93 3.14 -0.44
C ALA A 397 13.29 3.16 -1.94
N ALA A 398 13.49 2.00 -2.57
CA ALA A 398 13.76 1.91 -4.00
C ALA A 398 12.61 2.49 -4.85
N VAL A 399 11.36 2.26 -4.45
CA VAL A 399 10.20 2.88 -5.10
C VAL A 399 10.21 4.41 -4.90
N LEU A 400 10.40 4.91 -3.69
CA LEU A 400 10.21 6.34 -3.43
C LEU A 400 11.38 7.22 -3.91
N LEU A 401 12.59 6.65 -3.98
CA LEU A 401 13.84 7.37 -4.22
C LEU A 401 14.36 7.24 -5.65
N ASP A 402 13.73 6.40 -6.47
CA ASP A 402 14.11 6.24 -7.88
C ASP A 402 14.19 7.58 -8.63
N ASP A 403 15.13 7.69 -9.56
CA ASP A 403 15.32 8.92 -10.33
C ASP A 403 14.13 9.28 -11.21
N GLU A 404 13.32 8.31 -11.65
CA GLU A 404 12.05 8.62 -12.33
C GLU A 404 11.04 9.24 -11.37
N ALA A 405 11.05 8.84 -10.10
CA ALA A 405 10.20 9.42 -9.06
C ALA A 405 10.69 10.82 -8.65
N ARG A 406 12.02 11.02 -8.55
CA ARG A 406 12.63 12.24 -7.97
C ARG A 406 13.11 13.26 -9.00
N GLY A 407 13.40 12.85 -10.22
CA GLY A 407 13.88 13.72 -11.28
C GLY A 407 12.79 14.66 -11.83
N PRO A 408 13.19 15.72 -12.57
CA PRO A 408 12.27 16.71 -13.14
C PRO A 408 11.60 16.23 -14.44
N ALA A 409 12.13 15.21 -15.12
CA ALA A 409 11.66 14.77 -16.43
C ALA A 409 10.16 14.38 -16.43
N GLY A 410 9.72 13.64 -15.40
CA GLY A 410 8.32 13.23 -15.26
C GLY A 410 7.35 14.40 -15.02
N LEU A 411 7.83 15.57 -14.57
CA LEU A 411 6.94 16.71 -14.34
C LEU A 411 6.37 17.27 -15.65
N ALA A 412 7.19 17.28 -16.71
CA ALA A 412 6.79 17.75 -18.04
C ALA A 412 6.11 16.65 -18.89
N ASP A 413 6.27 15.37 -18.52
CA ASP A 413 5.67 14.25 -19.25
C ASP A 413 4.17 14.15 -18.96
N ALA A 414 3.34 14.11 -20.00
CA ALA A 414 1.90 13.93 -19.89
C ALA A 414 1.50 12.49 -19.49
N ASN A 415 2.40 11.52 -19.66
CA ASN A 415 2.18 10.10 -19.35
C ASN A 415 2.68 9.69 -17.97
N PHE A 416 3.37 10.59 -17.25
CA PHE A 416 3.90 10.32 -15.92
C PHE A 416 2.94 10.77 -14.81
N GLY A 417 3.02 10.07 -13.68
CA GLY A 417 2.18 10.26 -12.51
C GLY A 417 1.04 9.26 -12.41
N ARG A 418 0.10 9.53 -11.51
CA ARG A 418 -1.12 8.73 -11.30
C ARG A 418 -2.27 9.60 -10.84
N LEU A 419 -3.51 9.13 -11.00
CA LEU A 419 -4.65 9.81 -10.40
C LEU A 419 -4.65 9.55 -8.87
N ARG A 420 -4.78 10.61 -8.07
CA ARG A 420 -4.91 10.48 -6.61
C ARG A 420 -6.20 9.74 -6.29
N GLU A 421 -6.13 8.73 -5.43
CA GLU A 421 -7.32 8.02 -4.98
C GLU A 421 -8.22 8.89 -4.11
N PRO A 422 -9.57 8.83 -4.23
CA PRO A 422 -10.50 9.66 -3.45
C PRO A 422 -10.27 9.60 -1.94
N MET A 423 -9.99 8.41 -1.38
CA MET A 423 -9.73 8.28 0.07
C MET A 423 -8.47 9.06 0.50
N LEU A 424 -7.41 9.03 -0.31
CA LEU A 424 -6.15 9.73 -0.03
C LEU A 424 -6.32 11.25 -0.08
N ARG A 425 -7.20 11.76 -0.95
CA ARG A 425 -7.52 13.20 -1.00
C ARG A 425 -8.15 13.66 0.31
N LEU A 426 -9.07 12.87 0.88
CA LEU A 426 -9.70 13.19 2.17
C LEU A 426 -8.68 13.13 3.32
N VAL A 427 -7.81 12.10 3.35
CA VAL A 427 -6.76 12.00 4.37
C VAL A 427 -5.78 13.17 4.27
N GLN A 428 -5.36 13.53 3.05
CA GLN A 428 -4.47 14.67 2.83
C GLN A 428 -5.09 15.96 3.37
N TRP A 429 -6.37 16.22 3.07
CA TRP A 429 -7.09 17.36 3.63
C TRP A 429 -7.02 17.36 5.16
N GLY A 430 -7.44 16.27 5.80
CA GLY A 430 -7.54 16.21 7.25
C GLY A 430 -6.19 16.45 7.92
N ARG A 431 -5.13 15.81 7.42
CA ARG A 431 -3.78 15.98 7.96
C ARG A 431 -3.20 17.38 7.71
N THR A 432 -3.41 17.93 6.52
CA THR A 432 -2.84 19.25 6.14
C THR A 432 -3.44 20.38 6.98
N PHE A 433 -4.73 20.28 7.30
CA PHE A 433 -5.48 21.38 7.95
C PHE A 433 -5.79 21.14 9.44
N GLY A 434 -5.11 20.17 10.05
CA GLY A 434 -5.18 19.92 11.50
C GLY A 434 -6.52 19.37 11.94
N VAL A 435 -7.01 18.32 11.29
CA VAL A 435 -8.21 17.60 11.73
C VAL A 435 -7.98 16.99 13.11
N SER A 436 -8.99 17.09 13.97
CA SER A 436 -9.01 16.47 15.30
C SER A 436 -10.40 15.94 15.62
N SER A 437 -10.48 14.97 16.53
CA SER A 437 -11.74 14.44 17.07
C SER A 437 -11.88 14.83 18.54
N VAL A 438 -12.93 15.57 18.90
CA VAL A 438 -13.16 16.02 20.30
C VAL A 438 -13.44 14.83 21.23
N ARG A 439 -14.23 13.85 20.78
CA ARG A 439 -14.60 12.66 21.55
C ARG A 439 -13.69 11.46 21.26
N ASP A 440 -12.74 11.58 20.34
CA ASP A 440 -11.92 10.48 19.82
C ASP A 440 -12.80 9.28 19.38
N THR A 441 -13.86 9.59 18.62
CA THR A 441 -14.80 8.58 18.08
C THR A 441 -14.66 8.37 16.59
N TRP A 442 -14.11 9.34 15.85
CA TRP A 442 -13.76 9.23 14.43
C TRP A 442 -14.88 8.75 13.53
N LYS A 443 -16.14 9.15 13.81
CA LYS A 443 -17.34 8.76 13.06
C LYS A 443 -17.44 9.45 11.69
N ILE A 444 -16.47 9.20 10.82
CA ILE A 444 -16.48 9.56 9.40
C ILE A 444 -17.36 8.57 8.61
N GLY A 445 -17.32 7.28 9.00
CA GLY A 445 -18.14 6.21 8.44
C GLY A 445 -17.67 5.69 7.07
N ASN A 446 -18.49 4.83 6.48
CA ASN A 446 -18.26 4.26 5.16
C ASN A 446 -18.51 5.29 4.05
N THR A 447 -17.51 5.52 3.20
CA THR A 447 -17.53 6.51 2.10
C THR A 447 -17.56 5.87 0.71
N SER A 448 -18.05 4.63 0.61
CA SER A 448 -18.08 3.87 -0.65
C SER A 448 -19.17 4.32 -1.63
N ASP A 449 -20.14 5.16 -1.24
CA ASP A 449 -21.18 5.65 -2.14
C ASP A 449 -20.63 6.78 -3.04
N PRO A 450 -20.50 6.57 -4.36
CA PRO A 450 -19.95 7.58 -5.27
C PRO A 450 -20.90 8.76 -5.53
N SER A 451 -22.20 8.62 -5.23
CA SER A 451 -23.17 9.70 -5.45
C SER A 451 -23.22 10.72 -4.32
N GLN A 452 -22.86 10.30 -3.09
CA GLN A 452 -22.93 11.11 -1.88
C GLN A 452 -21.58 11.36 -1.19
N THR A 453 -20.58 10.53 -1.49
CA THR A 453 -19.28 10.49 -0.79
C THR A 453 -18.11 10.28 -1.75
N LEU A 454 -17.16 9.39 -1.44
CA LEU A 454 -15.89 9.27 -2.15
C LEU A 454 -15.90 8.20 -3.24
N GLY A 455 -16.87 7.28 -3.23
CA GLY A 455 -16.86 6.09 -4.09
C GLY A 455 -15.75 5.09 -3.72
N GLN A 456 -15.11 5.28 -2.56
CA GLN A 456 -13.99 4.48 -2.09
C GLN A 456 -13.82 4.71 -0.58
N SER A 457 -13.72 3.65 0.22
CA SER A 457 -13.49 3.74 1.66
C SER A 457 -12.40 2.74 2.07
N PRO A 458 -11.40 3.14 2.90
CA PRO A 458 -10.33 2.23 3.30
C PRO A 458 -10.88 0.93 3.91
N LEU A 459 -10.29 -0.21 3.54
CA LEU A 459 -10.71 -1.56 3.99
C LEU A 459 -12.16 -1.95 3.62
N ARG A 460 -12.79 -1.27 2.67
CA ARG A 460 -14.12 -1.59 2.11
C ARG A 460 -14.04 -2.06 0.66
N SER A 461 -13.00 -2.83 0.34
CA SER A 461 -12.85 -3.36 -1.02
C SER A 461 -14.13 -4.10 -1.46
N PRO A 462 -14.64 -3.86 -2.68
CA PRO A 462 -15.83 -4.54 -3.19
C PRO A 462 -15.57 -6.00 -3.58
N SER A 463 -14.30 -6.40 -3.78
CA SER A 463 -13.95 -7.78 -4.17
C SER A 463 -12.48 -8.10 -3.83
N VAL A 464 -12.06 -9.35 -4.05
CA VAL A 464 -10.64 -9.75 -3.93
C VAL A 464 -9.72 -8.96 -4.89
N PHE A 465 -10.26 -8.42 -5.98
CA PHE A 465 -9.53 -7.60 -6.97
C PHE A 465 -9.38 -6.12 -6.55
N ASN A 466 -9.70 -5.80 -5.30
CA ASN A 466 -9.71 -4.45 -4.78
C ASN A 466 -10.71 -3.49 -5.48
N PHE A 467 -10.53 -2.17 -5.31
CA PHE A 467 -11.36 -1.11 -5.91
C PHE A 467 -11.19 -0.98 -7.43
N PHE A 468 -10.01 -1.31 -7.95
CA PHE A 468 -9.67 -1.15 -9.36
C PHE A 468 -8.52 -2.06 -9.78
N ARG A 469 -8.49 -2.43 -11.06
CA ARG A 469 -7.52 -3.37 -11.62
C ARG A 469 -6.19 -2.67 -11.92
N PRO A 470 -5.03 -3.24 -11.52
CA PRO A 470 -3.70 -2.69 -11.85
C PRO A 470 -3.44 -2.51 -13.36
N GLY A 471 -4.15 -3.25 -14.20
CA GLY A 471 -4.07 -3.17 -15.67
C GLY A 471 -5.23 -2.42 -16.33
N TYR A 472 -6.04 -1.67 -15.59
CA TYR A 472 -7.18 -0.96 -16.19
C TYR A 472 -6.70 0.12 -17.17
N VAL A 473 -7.30 0.09 -18.36
CA VAL A 473 -7.07 1.06 -19.44
C VAL A 473 -8.39 1.78 -19.71
N PRO A 474 -8.49 3.11 -19.47
CA PRO A 474 -9.72 3.84 -19.74
C PRO A 474 -10.01 3.89 -21.25
N PRO A 475 -11.16 3.35 -21.71
CA PRO A 475 -11.44 3.20 -23.14
C PRO A 475 -11.64 4.54 -23.83
N ALA A 476 -11.38 4.59 -25.14
CA ALA A 476 -11.57 5.78 -25.99
C ALA A 476 -10.80 7.04 -25.52
N THR A 477 -9.64 6.85 -24.89
CA THR A 477 -8.75 7.94 -24.43
C THR A 477 -7.37 7.89 -25.11
N ALA A 478 -6.59 8.97 -24.98
CA ALA A 478 -5.18 8.97 -25.38
C ALA A 478 -4.35 7.93 -24.61
N ILE A 479 -4.73 7.61 -23.37
CA ILE A 479 -4.08 6.56 -22.54
C ILE A 479 -4.22 5.20 -23.25
N ALA A 480 -5.42 4.87 -23.74
CA ALA A 480 -5.65 3.64 -24.49
C ALA A 480 -4.89 3.61 -25.82
N ALA A 481 -4.88 4.72 -26.57
CA ALA A 481 -4.13 4.84 -27.82
C ALA A 481 -2.62 4.63 -27.63
N ASN A 482 -2.09 5.09 -26.49
CA ASN A 482 -0.69 4.92 -26.11
C ASN A 482 -0.39 3.58 -25.42
N LYS A 483 -1.38 2.68 -25.28
CA LYS A 483 -1.26 1.39 -24.58
C LYS A 483 -0.77 1.52 -23.13
N LEU A 484 -1.17 2.60 -22.47
CA LEU A 484 -0.85 2.88 -21.07
C LEU A 484 -2.00 2.43 -20.16
N VAL A 485 -1.69 2.19 -18.89
CA VAL A 485 -2.69 1.90 -17.86
C VAL A 485 -2.93 3.13 -16.99
N ALA A 486 -4.12 3.24 -16.44
CA ALA A 486 -4.48 4.28 -15.48
C ALA A 486 -5.45 3.70 -14.45
N PRO A 487 -4.95 2.88 -13.49
CA PRO A 487 -5.78 2.00 -12.67
C PRO A 487 -6.94 2.73 -11.95
N GLU A 488 -6.62 3.83 -11.29
CA GLU A 488 -7.54 4.62 -10.47
C GLU A 488 -8.68 5.26 -11.29
N PHE A 489 -8.52 5.41 -12.62
CA PHE A 489 -9.59 5.92 -13.48
C PHE A 489 -10.79 4.98 -13.56
N GLN A 490 -10.66 3.71 -13.14
CA GLN A 490 -11.81 2.80 -13.06
C GLN A 490 -12.88 3.29 -12.08
N LEU A 491 -12.52 4.15 -11.11
CA LEU A 491 -13.44 4.78 -10.17
C LEU A 491 -14.06 6.08 -10.71
N VAL A 492 -13.58 6.59 -11.85
CA VAL A 492 -13.98 7.91 -12.38
C VAL A 492 -15.15 7.76 -13.33
N ASN A 493 -16.25 8.43 -12.99
CA ASN A 493 -17.43 8.60 -13.85
C ASN A 493 -18.13 9.91 -13.45
N GLU A 494 -19.17 10.28 -14.18
CA GLU A 494 -19.92 11.52 -13.97
C GLU A 494 -20.47 11.62 -12.55
N THR A 495 -20.96 10.50 -12.00
CA THR A 495 -21.49 10.42 -10.64
C THR A 495 -20.40 10.64 -9.60
N SER A 496 -19.26 9.96 -9.71
CA SER A 496 -18.18 10.05 -8.71
C SER A 496 -17.48 11.41 -8.72
N VAL A 497 -17.38 12.06 -9.88
CA VAL A 497 -16.82 13.42 -9.99
C VAL A 497 -17.75 14.44 -9.30
N GLY A 498 -19.05 14.42 -9.60
CA GLY A 498 -20.01 15.31 -8.96
C GLY A 498 -20.17 15.04 -7.46
N GLY A 499 -20.27 13.76 -7.09
CA GLY A 499 -20.40 13.31 -5.71
C GLY A 499 -19.21 13.74 -4.84
N TYR A 500 -17.98 13.63 -5.35
CA TYR A 500 -16.77 14.08 -4.65
C TYR A 500 -16.79 15.58 -4.33
N LEU A 501 -17.13 16.42 -5.31
CA LEU A 501 -17.17 17.88 -5.12
C LEU A 501 -18.25 18.29 -4.12
N ASN A 502 -19.44 17.69 -4.21
CA ASN A 502 -20.53 17.92 -3.28
C ASN A 502 -20.17 17.45 -1.85
N PHE A 503 -19.50 16.29 -1.76
CA PHE A 503 -19.01 15.75 -0.49
C PHE A 503 -18.01 16.71 0.17
N LEU A 504 -16.99 17.18 -0.56
CA LEU A 504 -16.03 18.15 -0.05
C LEU A 504 -16.71 19.45 0.37
N GLN A 505 -17.55 20.04 -0.48
CA GLN A 505 -18.26 21.28 -0.16
C GLN A 505 -19.03 21.17 1.17
N ARG A 506 -19.65 20.01 1.42
CA ARG A 506 -20.35 19.71 2.68
C ARG A 506 -19.40 19.59 3.87
N ILE A 507 -18.33 18.80 3.76
CA ILE A 507 -17.51 18.41 4.93
C ILE A 507 -16.42 19.43 5.30
N LEU A 508 -15.89 20.20 4.35
CA LEU A 508 -14.83 21.17 4.62
C LEU A 508 -15.15 22.16 5.77
N PRO A 509 -16.35 22.78 5.86
CA PRO A 509 -16.67 23.75 6.91
C PRO A 509 -17.16 23.15 8.24
N ILE A 510 -17.76 21.96 8.23
CA ILE A 510 -18.44 21.39 9.41
C ILE A 510 -17.90 20.03 9.86
N GLY A 511 -17.01 19.42 9.09
CA GLY A 511 -16.45 18.11 9.39
C GLY A 511 -17.51 17.00 9.47
N PHE A 512 -17.35 16.09 10.43
CA PHE A 512 -18.19 14.91 10.63
C PHE A 512 -18.78 14.87 12.04
N ASP A 513 -19.87 14.12 12.18
CA ASP A 513 -20.52 13.80 13.46
C ASP A 513 -20.70 15.00 14.39
N THR A 514 -21.44 16.01 13.92
CA THR A 514 -21.73 17.26 14.66
C THR A 514 -20.46 17.99 15.10
N LYS A 515 -19.50 18.14 14.18
CA LYS A 515 -18.18 18.76 14.41
C LYS A 515 -17.30 18.00 15.41
N ASP A 516 -17.59 16.72 15.68
CA ASP A 516 -16.65 15.89 16.44
C ASP A 516 -15.30 15.84 15.74
N VAL A 517 -15.32 15.48 14.45
CA VAL A 517 -14.13 15.43 13.59
C VAL A 517 -14.12 16.66 12.70
N SER A 518 -13.25 17.63 12.98
CA SER A 518 -13.19 18.88 12.20
C SER A 518 -11.77 19.45 12.06
N ALA A 519 -11.53 20.17 10.97
CA ALA A 519 -10.25 20.82 10.67
C ALA A 519 -10.20 22.25 11.22
N ALA A 520 -9.04 22.65 11.74
CA ALA A 520 -8.86 23.95 12.39
C ALA A 520 -8.59 25.08 11.39
N TYR A 521 -7.83 24.80 10.32
CA TYR A 521 -7.38 25.78 9.32
C TYR A 521 -6.64 27.00 9.91
N THR A 522 -5.91 26.81 11.02
CA THR A 522 -5.31 27.90 11.79
C THR A 522 -4.39 28.80 10.94
N ASN A 523 -3.51 28.19 10.14
CA ASN A 523 -2.55 28.93 9.32
C ASN A 523 -3.22 29.55 8.09
N GLU A 524 -4.19 28.86 7.51
CA GLU A 524 -4.88 29.29 6.30
C GLU A 524 -5.78 30.50 6.58
N LYS A 525 -6.48 30.49 7.73
CA LYS A 525 -7.30 31.63 8.17
C LYS A 525 -6.47 32.92 8.32
N ALA A 526 -5.22 32.81 8.75
CA ALA A 526 -4.31 33.95 8.90
C ALA A 526 -3.92 34.58 7.54
N LEU A 527 -4.02 33.83 6.44
CA LEU A 527 -3.67 34.30 5.09
C LEU A 527 -4.85 34.90 4.33
N THR A 528 -6.06 34.91 4.88
CA THR A 528 -7.28 35.35 4.16
C THR A 528 -7.31 36.84 3.78
N ALA A 529 -6.41 37.66 4.34
CA ALA A 529 -6.20 39.04 3.90
C ALA A 529 -5.40 39.14 2.58
N ASP A 530 -4.66 38.10 2.21
CA ASP A 530 -3.95 37.97 0.93
C ASP A 530 -4.37 36.67 0.23
N PRO A 531 -5.40 36.72 -0.63
CA PRO A 531 -5.87 35.56 -1.39
C PRO A 531 -4.75 34.87 -2.18
N GLY A 532 -3.78 35.63 -2.70
CA GLY A 532 -2.65 35.07 -3.42
C GLY A 532 -1.72 34.27 -2.51
N ALA A 533 -1.45 34.74 -1.30
CA ALA A 533 -0.67 33.97 -0.31
C ALA A 533 -1.39 32.70 0.12
N LEU A 534 -2.71 32.76 0.33
CA LEU A 534 -3.51 31.58 0.63
C LEU A 534 -3.41 30.54 -0.49
N VAL A 535 -3.61 30.93 -1.76
CA VAL A 535 -3.53 29.99 -2.89
C VAL A 535 -2.13 29.43 -3.07
N ARG A 536 -1.06 30.22 -2.88
CA ARG A 536 0.33 29.72 -2.91
C ARG A 536 0.56 28.65 -1.84
N ARG A 537 0.07 28.87 -0.61
CA ARG A 537 0.17 27.87 0.47
C ARG A 537 -0.57 26.58 0.10
N LEU A 538 -1.80 26.70 -0.38
CA LEU A 538 -2.60 25.54 -0.79
C LEU A 538 -1.93 24.77 -1.93
N ASN A 539 -1.40 25.47 -2.93
CA ASN A 539 -0.67 24.86 -4.05
C ASN A 539 0.56 24.08 -3.57
N LEU A 540 1.36 24.66 -2.66
CA LEU A 540 2.52 23.96 -2.09
C LEU A 540 2.11 22.71 -1.32
N LEU A 541 1.20 22.84 -0.34
CA LEU A 541 0.90 21.74 0.58
C LEU A 541 0.04 20.63 -0.05
N LEU A 542 -0.84 20.98 -0.98
CA LEU A 542 -1.75 20.02 -1.62
C LEU A 542 -1.20 19.45 -2.93
N ALA A 543 -0.52 20.28 -3.73
CA ALA A 543 -0.10 19.92 -5.09
C ALA A 543 1.42 19.98 -5.29
N GLY A 544 2.22 20.34 -4.29
CA GLY A 544 3.67 20.49 -4.46
C GLY A 544 4.03 21.54 -5.51
N ASN A 545 3.26 22.63 -5.59
CA ASN A 545 3.37 23.69 -6.61
C ASN A 545 3.15 23.24 -8.07
N GLN A 546 2.46 22.12 -8.31
CA GLN A 546 2.20 21.63 -9.67
C GLN A 546 0.99 22.25 -10.36
N LEU A 547 0.20 23.10 -9.67
CA LEU A 547 -0.84 23.87 -10.37
C LEU A 547 -0.21 24.87 -11.32
N SER A 548 -0.77 25.01 -12.53
CA SER A 548 -0.29 25.98 -13.51
C SER A 548 -0.55 27.41 -13.03
N GLY A 549 0.24 28.37 -13.54
CA GLY A 549 0.04 29.79 -13.24
C GLY A 549 -1.37 30.28 -13.60
N ALA A 550 -1.99 29.70 -14.64
CA ALA A 550 -3.36 30.00 -15.03
C ALA A 550 -4.37 29.52 -13.98
N THR A 551 -4.24 28.28 -13.48
CA THR A 551 -5.09 27.75 -12.41
C THR A 551 -4.92 28.55 -11.13
N VAL A 552 -3.69 28.87 -10.73
CA VAL A 552 -3.40 29.69 -9.55
C VAL A 552 -4.04 31.07 -9.67
N ALA A 553 -3.93 31.73 -10.82
CA ALA A 553 -4.55 33.04 -11.05
C ALA A 553 -6.07 32.97 -11.01
N LEU A 554 -6.67 31.94 -11.62
CA LEU A 554 -8.12 31.73 -11.63
C LEU A 554 -8.69 31.54 -10.22
N ILE A 555 -8.05 30.70 -9.40
CA ILE A 555 -8.46 30.48 -8.01
C ILE A 555 -8.28 31.77 -7.21
N THR A 556 -7.16 32.47 -7.38
CA THR A 556 -6.89 33.73 -6.67
C THR A 556 -7.97 34.78 -6.99
N ASP A 557 -8.28 34.98 -8.27
CA ASP A 557 -9.34 35.91 -8.71
C ASP A 557 -10.71 35.54 -8.13
N ALA A 558 -11.05 34.25 -8.08
CA ALA A 558 -12.30 33.78 -7.47
C ALA A 558 -12.38 34.12 -5.97
N LEU A 559 -11.28 33.95 -5.23
CA LEU A 559 -11.22 34.26 -3.80
C LEU A 559 -11.17 35.77 -3.51
N SER A 560 -10.75 36.60 -4.47
CA SER A 560 -10.72 38.06 -4.36
C SER A 560 -12.07 38.74 -4.62
N LYS A 561 -13.11 38.00 -5.00
CA LYS A 561 -14.45 38.54 -5.35
C LYS A 561 -15.46 38.34 -4.22
N ALA A 562 -16.49 39.18 -4.21
CA ALA A 562 -17.64 38.99 -3.31
C ALA A 562 -18.33 37.64 -3.61
N PRO A 563 -18.83 36.91 -2.60
CA PRO A 563 -18.92 37.29 -1.18
C PRO A 563 -17.67 36.95 -0.34
N LEU A 564 -16.58 36.48 -0.94
CA LEU A 564 -15.38 36.02 -0.22
C LEU A 564 -14.38 37.14 0.09
N ALA A 565 -14.42 38.24 -0.67
CA ALA A 565 -13.52 39.37 -0.51
C ALA A 565 -13.57 39.99 0.90
N ASN A 566 -12.40 40.36 1.42
CA ASN A 566 -12.20 41.09 2.68
C ASN A 566 -12.95 40.47 3.90
N PRO A 567 -12.67 39.21 4.27
CA PRO A 567 -13.41 38.51 5.31
C PRO A 567 -13.17 39.12 6.70
N GLY A 568 -14.21 39.76 7.25
CA GLY A 568 -14.17 40.44 8.56
C GLY A 568 -14.45 39.56 9.78
N THR A 569 -15.04 38.36 9.60
CA THR A 569 -15.42 37.43 10.69
C THR A 569 -14.73 36.09 10.53
N ASP A 570 -14.59 35.30 11.61
CA ASP A 570 -14.01 33.96 11.53
C ASP A 570 -14.79 33.04 10.57
N ALA A 571 -16.11 33.14 10.54
CA ALA A 571 -16.96 32.39 9.62
C ALA A 571 -16.71 32.78 8.14
N ALA A 572 -16.50 34.08 7.86
CA ALA A 572 -16.14 34.54 6.51
C ALA A 572 -14.75 34.05 6.10
N ARG A 573 -13.77 34.07 7.03
CA ARG A 573 -12.42 33.52 6.79
C ARG A 573 -12.47 32.02 6.52
N LEU A 574 -13.23 31.27 7.31
CA LEU A 574 -13.45 29.85 7.08
C LEU A 574 -14.07 29.58 5.70
N SER A 575 -15.07 30.38 5.31
CA SER A 575 -15.71 30.25 3.99
C SER A 575 -14.72 30.44 2.84
N MET A 576 -13.84 31.45 2.94
CA MET A 576 -12.78 31.69 1.94
C MET A 576 -11.75 30.56 1.91
N VAL A 577 -11.32 30.06 3.06
CA VAL A 577 -10.39 28.91 3.13
C VAL A 577 -11.02 27.67 2.51
N CYS A 578 -12.25 27.31 2.90
CA CYS A 578 -12.96 26.16 2.35
C CYS A 578 -13.16 26.28 0.84
N ALA A 579 -13.46 27.47 0.32
CA ALA A 579 -13.54 27.72 -1.11
C ALA A 579 -12.20 27.49 -1.82
N GLY A 580 -11.10 28.01 -1.26
CA GLY A 580 -9.76 27.79 -1.81
C GLY A 580 -9.36 26.31 -1.82
N VAL A 581 -9.60 25.61 -0.71
CA VAL A 581 -9.34 24.17 -0.60
C VAL A 581 -10.18 23.38 -1.61
N LEU A 582 -11.48 23.67 -1.72
CA LEU A 582 -12.37 23.02 -2.68
C LEU A 582 -11.91 23.24 -4.12
N LEU A 583 -11.54 24.47 -4.49
CA LEU A 583 -11.10 24.79 -5.84
C LEU A 583 -9.77 24.12 -6.21
N VAL A 584 -8.82 24.08 -5.28
CA VAL A 584 -7.55 23.35 -5.48
C VAL A 584 -7.84 21.85 -5.58
N MET A 585 -8.54 21.26 -4.61
CA MET A 585 -8.79 19.82 -4.56
C MET A 585 -9.72 19.31 -5.67
N GLY A 586 -10.54 20.19 -6.25
CA GLY A 586 -11.38 19.90 -7.41
C GLY A 586 -10.68 20.12 -8.76
N SER A 587 -9.48 20.69 -8.79
CA SER A 587 -8.78 20.97 -10.04
C SER A 587 -8.17 19.69 -10.65
N PRO A 588 -8.25 19.46 -11.98
CA PRO A 588 -7.64 18.30 -12.62
C PRO A 588 -6.13 18.18 -12.36
N GLU A 589 -5.43 19.31 -12.27
CA GLU A 589 -3.98 19.38 -11.97
C GLU A 589 -3.67 18.87 -10.56
N TYR A 590 -4.53 19.11 -9.56
CA TYR A 590 -4.42 18.45 -8.25
C TYR A 590 -4.88 16.99 -8.29
N LEU A 591 -5.80 16.60 -9.16
CA LEU A 591 -6.22 15.20 -9.19
C LEU A 591 -5.09 14.27 -9.66
N VAL A 592 -4.17 14.76 -10.49
CA VAL A 592 -3.00 14.01 -10.96
C VAL A 592 -1.78 14.26 -10.06
N GLN A 593 -1.21 13.21 -9.49
CA GLN A 593 0.00 13.24 -8.68
C GLN A 593 1.22 12.87 -9.52
N LYS A 594 2.19 13.77 -9.61
CA LYS A 594 3.53 13.54 -10.18
C LYS A 594 4.61 13.71 -9.11
#